data_AF-A0A7V5ZIU9-F1
#
_entry.id   AF-A0A7V5ZIU9-F1
#
_cell.length_a   1.000
_cell.length_b   1.000
_cell.length_c   1.000
_cell.angle_alpha   90.00
_cell.angle_beta   90.00
_cell.angle_gamma   90.00
#
_symmetry.space_group_name_H-M   'P 1'
#
loop_
_entity.id
_entity.type
_entity.pdbx_description
1 polymer ?
#
loop_
_entity_poly.entity_id
_entity_poly.type
_entity_poly.pdbx_seq_one_letter_code
_entity_poly.pdbx_strand_id
1 'polypeptide(L)'
;MSEAQPLLAGQVRSSSSTRPLYLRLADVLARLLREGRGPLPSARALAAREGFNRATVNAAYRELARRGLVVIRRGRPRKGTPPAAAPRNLHEGEVPQGAIDLARYAPDSELLPGGRVFRWLGVGEGEGEAVAQYGSVAGYAPLRRWLAGHLAGFGIAAPPERIILTSGVQHALDLLLRALAGTGDPVLVEDPTYPGLPPLLAVHGVRGIGVPVGPEGVDLEALEASVRRFHPRLAILTPTLHNPSGLVWDETTRTVVLDLLEGAGCRVVEEFFDPALVVEGEVPAPLAARDSRVVVVGSFSKALFPGLRVGWMVGPPDIVAAVTAVKRATDLSGSPFLEATAYHLCERGMLADQLERLRRAARARWWTVRQALTRAPAGVRWSEPQGGFSTLLSLPAGWSAQAVAGRAAQQGVWVVPGPAMSVSGRDDVVRVAYAAAGGERLAMGVERLLRALDPAVVATPLV
;
A
#
# COMPACT_ATOMS: atom_id res chain seq x y z
N MET A 1 25.06 43.81 -14.83
CA MET A 1 25.01 44.12 -16.27
C MET A 1 23.99 43.21 -16.92
N SER A 2 23.02 43.82 -17.60
CA SER A 2 21.88 43.16 -18.22
C SER A 2 22.32 42.43 -19.49
N GLU A 3 22.35 41.10 -19.47
CA GLU A 3 22.31 40.34 -20.73
C GLU A 3 20.90 40.47 -21.32
N ALA A 4 20.80 41.16 -22.45
CA ALA A 4 19.58 41.28 -23.22
C ALA A 4 19.10 39.87 -23.63
N GLN A 5 18.03 39.39 -22.99
CA GLN A 5 17.31 38.21 -23.45
C GLN A 5 16.78 38.49 -24.86
N PRO A 6 17.01 37.60 -25.85
CA PRO A 6 16.46 37.80 -27.19
C PRO A 6 14.94 37.90 -27.13
N LEU A 7 14.37 38.82 -27.92
CA LEU A 7 12.92 39.06 -28.01
C LEU A 7 12.16 37.76 -28.33
N LEU A 8 11.31 37.32 -27.41
CA LEU A 8 10.48 36.10 -27.56
C LEU A 8 9.51 36.24 -28.73
N ALA A 9 9.12 37.48 -29.04
CA ALA A 9 8.26 37.82 -30.16
C ALA A 9 8.79 37.27 -31.50
N GLY A 10 10.11 37.35 -31.74
CA GLY A 10 10.72 36.87 -32.98
C GLY A 10 10.60 35.35 -33.13
N GLN A 11 10.89 34.61 -32.06
CA GLN A 11 10.85 33.14 -32.04
C GLN A 11 9.44 32.55 -32.13
N VAL A 12 8.43 33.27 -31.66
CA VAL A 12 7.03 32.83 -31.66
C VAL A 12 6.30 33.20 -32.96
N ARG A 13 6.77 34.26 -33.66
CA ARG A 13 6.15 34.81 -34.88
C ARG A 13 6.83 34.34 -36.17
N SER A 14 8.04 33.79 -36.13
CA SER A 14 8.70 33.20 -37.31
C SER A 14 8.31 31.73 -37.51
N SER A 15 7.25 31.47 -38.29
CA SER A 15 7.04 30.27 -39.13
C SER A 15 5.56 30.16 -39.55
N SER A 16 5.33 29.62 -40.73
CA SER A 16 4.05 29.31 -41.38
C SER A 16 3.23 28.22 -40.66
N SER A 17 3.04 28.36 -39.35
CA SER A 17 2.39 27.37 -38.49
C SER A 17 0.90 27.67 -38.30
N THR A 18 0.04 26.68 -38.56
CA THR A 18 -1.42 26.67 -38.30
C THR A 18 -1.77 26.60 -36.81
N ARG A 19 -0.78 26.52 -35.91
CA ARG A 19 -1.00 26.33 -34.47
C ARG A 19 -1.34 27.65 -33.76
N PRO A 20 -2.30 27.68 -32.82
CA PRO A 20 -2.63 28.88 -32.05
C PRO A 20 -1.43 29.56 -31.38
N LEU A 21 -1.40 30.90 -31.45
CA LEU A 21 -0.28 31.73 -30.98
C LEU A 21 0.10 31.49 -29.51
N TYR A 22 -0.89 31.23 -28.65
CA TYR A 22 -0.65 30.96 -27.23
C TYR A 22 0.06 29.63 -26.98
N LEU A 23 -0.15 28.61 -27.83
CA LEU A 23 0.55 27.32 -27.73
C LEU A 23 2.01 27.48 -28.13
N ARG A 24 2.29 28.25 -29.19
CA ARG A 24 3.66 28.57 -29.61
C ARG A 24 4.40 29.34 -28.52
N LEU A 25 3.74 30.34 -27.90
CA LEU A 25 4.29 31.06 -26.77
C LEU A 25 4.55 30.14 -25.57
N ALA A 26 3.62 29.22 -25.25
CA ALA A 26 3.81 28.23 -24.19
C ALA A 26 5.01 27.29 -24.46
N ASP A 27 5.22 26.86 -25.71
CA ASP A 27 6.35 26.00 -26.09
C ASP A 27 7.70 26.69 -25.88
N VAL A 28 7.82 27.96 -26.27
CA VAL A 28 9.04 28.76 -26.07
C VAL A 28 9.31 28.97 -24.59
N LEU A 29 8.29 29.35 -23.80
CA LEU A 29 8.42 29.55 -22.35
C LEU A 29 8.77 28.25 -21.61
N ALA A 30 8.23 27.12 -22.05
CA ALA A 30 8.56 25.80 -21.50
C ALA A 30 10.04 25.46 -21.70
N ARG A 31 10.59 25.74 -22.89
CA ARG A 31 12.02 25.55 -23.17
C ARG A 31 12.88 26.41 -22.25
N LEU A 32 12.58 27.70 -22.10
CA LEU A 32 13.34 28.59 -21.22
C LEU A 32 13.32 28.15 -19.74
N LEU A 33 12.19 27.61 -19.27
CA LEU A 33 12.07 27.05 -17.92
C LEU A 33 12.96 25.82 -17.72
N ARG A 34 13.11 24.96 -18.74
CA ARG A 34 14.03 23.80 -18.70
C ARG A 34 15.49 24.21 -18.72
N GLU A 35 15.82 25.27 -19.45
CA GLU A 35 17.15 25.89 -19.50
C GLU A 35 17.50 26.67 -18.20
N GLY A 36 16.63 26.65 -17.18
CA GLY A 36 16.89 27.28 -15.89
C GLY A 36 16.80 28.80 -15.90
N ARG A 37 16.20 29.42 -16.94
CA ARG A 37 16.12 30.88 -17.07
C ARG A 37 15.06 31.51 -16.15
N GLY A 38 15.36 31.61 -14.86
CA GLY A 38 14.68 32.46 -13.88
C GLY A 38 13.16 32.28 -13.72
N PRO A 39 12.51 33.03 -12.81
CA PRO A 39 11.06 33.00 -12.66
C PRO A 39 10.37 33.69 -13.86
N LEU A 40 9.24 33.13 -14.30
CA LEU A 40 8.42 33.78 -15.33
C LEU A 40 7.80 35.08 -14.79
N PRO A 41 7.80 36.17 -15.57
CA PRO A 41 7.18 37.43 -15.16
C PRO A 41 5.65 37.35 -15.10
N SER A 42 4.99 38.38 -14.57
CA SER A 42 3.53 38.47 -14.61
C SER A 42 3.02 38.54 -16.05
N ALA A 43 1.78 38.10 -16.32
CA ALA A 43 1.21 38.15 -17.66
C ALA A 43 1.19 39.58 -18.24
N ARG A 44 0.99 40.60 -17.39
CA ARG A 44 1.05 42.02 -17.76
C ARG A 44 2.46 42.43 -18.16
N ALA A 45 3.47 42.04 -17.38
CA ALA A 45 4.87 42.36 -17.66
C ALA A 45 5.37 41.67 -18.94
N LEU A 46 5.04 40.40 -19.14
CA LEU A 46 5.44 39.67 -20.35
C LEU A 46 4.76 40.23 -21.61
N ALA A 47 3.46 40.56 -21.52
CA ALA A 47 2.71 41.17 -22.61
C ALA A 47 3.33 42.51 -23.05
N ALA A 48 3.67 43.37 -22.08
CA ALA A 48 4.28 44.67 -22.35
C ALA A 48 5.69 44.55 -22.92
N ARG A 49 6.51 43.62 -22.39
CA ARG A 49 7.90 43.45 -22.80
C ARG A 49 8.04 42.84 -24.20
N GLU A 50 7.16 41.90 -24.55
CA GLU A 50 7.29 41.09 -25.78
C GLU A 50 6.21 41.41 -26.82
N GLY A 51 5.36 42.41 -26.59
CA GLY A 51 4.33 42.84 -27.55
C GLY A 51 3.24 41.81 -27.84
N PHE A 52 2.83 41.00 -26.85
CA PHE A 52 1.71 40.06 -26.97
C PHE A 52 0.43 40.62 -26.35
N ASN A 53 -0.74 40.17 -26.83
CA ASN A 53 -1.99 40.42 -26.13
C ASN A 53 -1.99 39.68 -24.78
N ARG A 54 -2.44 40.35 -23.71
CA ARG A 54 -2.54 39.79 -22.35
C ARG A 54 -3.37 38.51 -22.29
N ALA A 55 -4.43 38.39 -23.09
CA ALA A 55 -5.23 37.18 -23.18
C ALA A 55 -4.43 35.98 -23.75
N THR A 56 -3.57 36.23 -24.74
CA THR A 56 -2.66 35.23 -25.31
C THR A 56 -1.62 34.76 -24.29
N VAL A 57 -1.05 35.68 -23.52
CA VAL A 57 -0.11 35.34 -22.45
C VAL A 57 -0.80 34.53 -21.33
N ASN A 58 -2.00 34.94 -20.93
CA ASN A 58 -2.79 34.20 -19.94
C ASN A 58 -3.16 32.79 -20.44
N ALA A 59 -3.49 32.63 -21.73
CA ALA A 59 -3.74 31.33 -22.33
C ALA A 59 -2.46 30.46 -22.37
N ALA A 60 -1.29 31.06 -22.65
CA ALA A 60 -0.01 30.37 -22.61
C ALA A 60 0.37 29.92 -21.19
N TYR A 61 0.13 30.75 -20.16
CA TYR A 61 0.37 30.38 -18.77
C TYR A 61 -0.56 29.29 -18.28
N ARG A 62 -1.85 29.31 -18.67
CA ARG A 62 -2.77 28.21 -18.39
C ARG A 62 -2.31 26.91 -19.04
N GLU A 63 -1.78 26.98 -20.25
CA GLU A 63 -1.21 25.81 -20.92
C GLU A 63 0.05 25.29 -20.21
N LEU A 64 0.95 26.18 -19.76
CA LEU A 64 2.11 25.78 -18.96
C LEU A 64 1.70 25.14 -17.62
N ALA A 65 0.63 25.65 -16.99
CA ALA A 65 0.08 25.09 -15.77
C ALA A 65 -0.56 23.72 -16.01
N ARG A 66 -1.28 23.56 -17.12
CA ARG A 66 -1.82 22.27 -17.58
C ARG A 66 -0.71 21.23 -17.81
N ARG A 67 0.46 21.68 -18.29
CA ARG A 67 1.67 20.85 -18.47
C ARG A 67 2.46 20.64 -17.17
N GLY A 68 2.00 21.21 -16.05
CA GLY A 68 2.66 21.12 -14.76
C GLY A 68 3.99 21.87 -14.63
N LEU A 69 4.36 22.67 -15.63
CA LEU A 69 5.63 23.41 -15.63
C LEU A 69 5.59 24.62 -14.70
N VAL A 70 4.38 25.14 -14.41
CA VAL A 70 4.16 26.25 -13.49
C VAL A 70 2.92 26.04 -12.64
N VAL A 71 2.89 26.63 -11.45
CA VAL A 71 1.67 26.79 -10.65
C VAL A 71 1.27 28.26 -10.68
N ILE A 72 0.01 28.55 -10.99
CA ILE A 72 -0.51 29.92 -11.00
C ILE A 72 -1.07 30.23 -9.61
N ARG A 73 -0.38 31.08 -8.84
CA ARG A 73 -0.89 31.62 -7.57
C ARG A 73 -1.09 33.12 -7.69
N ARG A 74 -2.29 33.63 -7.38
CA ARG A 74 -2.65 35.06 -7.47
C ARG A 74 -2.27 35.70 -8.82
N GLY A 75 -2.49 34.96 -9.92
CA GLY A 75 -2.18 35.41 -11.29
C GLY A 75 -0.69 35.49 -11.65
N ARG A 76 0.22 34.98 -10.81
CA ARG A 76 1.66 34.88 -11.09
C ARG A 76 2.08 33.41 -11.28
N PRO A 77 2.76 33.06 -12.39
CA PRO A 77 3.34 31.74 -12.55
C PRO A 77 4.56 31.59 -11.62
N ARG A 78 4.62 30.49 -10.86
CA ARG A 78 5.84 30.05 -10.16
C ARG A 78 6.28 28.72 -10.74
N LYS A 79 7.60 28.43 -10.72
CA LYS A 79 8.14 27.12 -11.14
C LYS A 79 7.39 26.02 -10.38
N GLY A 80 6.65 25.20 -11.12
CA GLY A 80 6.06 24.00 -10.57
C GLY A 80 7.10 22.89 -10.61
N THR A 81 7.07 21.99 -9.64
CA THR A 81 7.59 20.65 -9.89
C THR A 81 6.60 20.04 -10.88
N PRO A 82 7.03 19.63 -12.10
CA PRO A 82 6.13 18.89 -12.95
C PRO A 82 5.58 17.72 -12.12
N PRO A 83 4.26 17.49 -12.04
CA PRO A 83 3.81 16.15 -11.74
C PRO A 83 4.55 15.31 -12.76
N ALA A 84 5.32 14.31 -12.31
CA ALA A 84 6.02 13.42 -13.21
C ALA A 84 5.01 13.04 -14.28
N ALA A 85 5.17 13.58 -15.49
CA ALA A 85 4.27 13.26 -16.57
C ALA A 85 4.50 11.77 -16.71
N ALA A 86 3.51 10.97 -16.30
CA ALA A 86 3.58 9.54 -16.44
C ALA A 86 4.09 9.31 -17.86
N PRO A 87 5.25 8.64 -18.04
CA PRO A 87 5.79 8.46 -19.36
C PRO A 87 4.64 7.92 -20.22
N ARG A 88 4.25 8.69 -21.25
CA ARG A 88 3.30 8.21 -22.24
C ARG A 88 4.07 7.19 -23.06
N ASN A 89 4.16 5.97 -22.55
CA ASN A 89 4.66 4.85 -23.31
C ASN A 89 3.64 4.57 -24.40
N LEU A 90 4.09 4.67 -25.65
CA LEU A 90 3.32 4.42 -26.87
C LEU A 90 2.90 2.95 -27.04
N HIS A 91 3.31 2.06 -26.12
CA HIS A 91 3.23 0.60 -26.26
C HIS A 91 2.00 -0.06 -25.61
N GLU A 92 1.25 0.67 -24.76
CA GLU A 92 0.08 0.15 -24.04
C GLU A 92 -1.27 0.55 -24.65
N GLY A 93 -1.27 1.18 -25.83
CA GLY A 93 -2.50 1.27 -26.62
C GLY A 93 -2.96 -0.12 -27.01
N GLU A 94 -4.27 -0.37 -26.98
CA GLU A 94 -4.84 -1.47 -27.75
C GLU A 94 -4.36 -1.32 -29.19
N VAL A 95 -3.69 -2.36 -29.70
CA VAL A 95 -3.33 -2.40 -31.13
C VAL A 95 -4.65 -2.44 -31.87
N PRO A 96 -4.92 -1.46 -32.76
CA PRO A 96 -6.16 -1.46 -33.52
C PRO A 96 -6.36 -2.81 -34.21
N GLN A 97 -7.59 -3.30 -34.23
CA GLN A 97 -7.89 -4.59 -34.83
C GLN A 97 -7.37 -4.66 -36.27
N GLY A 98 -6.58 -5.69 -36.59
CA GLY A 98 -5.96 -5.89 -37.91
C GLY A 98 -4.64 -5.13 -38.14
N ALA A 99 -4.15 -4.35 -37.18
CA ALA A 99 -2.82 -3.75 -37.26
C ALA A 99 -1.72 -4.76 -36.88
N ILE A 100 -0.57 -4.65 -37.54
CA ILE A 100 0.62 -5.44 -37.21
C ILE A 100 1.40 -4.69 -36.11
N ASP A 101 1.55 -5.32 -34.95
CA ASP A 101 2.29 -4.74 -33.82
C ASP A 101 3.79 -5.03 -33.93
N LEU A 102 4.52 -4.11 -34.57
CA LEU A 102 5.99 -4.14 -34.62
C LEU A 102 6.64 -3.33 -33.48
N ALA A 103 5.83 -2.78 -32.57
CA ALA A 103 6.30 -1.87 -31.52
C ALA A 103 6.56 -2.60 -30.20
N ARG A 104 5.95 -3.78 -29.98
CA ARG A 104 6.16 -4.59 -28.78
C ARG A 104 7.28 -5.61 -28.99
N TYR A 105 8.14 -5.73 -27.98
CA TYR A 105 9.16 -6.78 -27.90
C TYR A 105 8.58 -7.97 -27.12
N ALA A 106 7.70 -8.74 -27.77
CA ALA A 106 7.08 -9.94 -27.22
C ALA A 106 6.99 -11.04 -28.29
N PRO A 107 7.12 -12.32 -27.93
CA PRO A 107 6.89 -13.42 -28.87
C PRO A 107 5.44 -13.41 -29.38
N ASP A 108 5.26 -13.83 -30.63
CA ASP A 108 3.93 -14.16 -31.17
C ASP A 108 3.26 -15.22 -30.29
N SER A 109 1.95 -15.07 -30.05
CA SER A 109 1.17 -16.02 -29.25
C SER A 109 1.21 -17.44 -29.82
N GLU A 110 1.33 -17.59 -31.15
CA GLU A 110 1.48 -18.91 -31.79
C GLU A 110 2.78 -19.64 -31.41
N LEU A 111 3.81 -18.89 -30.99
CA LEU A 111 5.10 -19.45 -30.55
C LEU A 111 5.13 -19.83 -29.07
N LEU A 112 4.10 -19.42 -28.31
CA LEU A 112 4.02 -19.71 -26.88
C LEU A 112 3.49 -21.14 -26.65
N PRO A 113 3.76 -21.72 -25.46
CA PRO A 113 3.18 -23.00 -25.10
C PRO A 113 1.65 -22.95 -25.23
N GLY A 114 1.06 -23.75 -26.12
CA GLY A 114 -0.39 -23.76 -26.31
C GLY A 114 -1.16 -24.19 -25.05
N GLY A 115 -2.49 -24.12 -25.08
CA GLY A 115 -3.38 -24.37 -23.94
C GLY A 115 -3.18 -25.68 -23.16
N ARG A 116 -2.43 -26.66 -23.68
CA ARG A 116 -2.07 -27.90 -22.97
C ARG A 116 -1.30 -27.66 -21.68
N VAL A 117 -0.38 -26.69 -21.63
CA VAL A 117 0.37 -26.41 -20.39
C VAL A 117 -0.52 -25.77 -19.32
N PHE A 118 -1.52 -24.99 -19.74
CA PHE A 118 -2.44 -24.27 -18.86
C PHE A 118 -3.69 -25.07 -18.48
N ARG A 119 -3.96 -26.18 -19.18
CA ARG A 119 -5.09 -27.08 -18.92
C ARG A 119 -5.12 -27.62 -17.48
N TRP A 120 -3.95 -27.80 -16.86
CA TRP A 120 -3.82 -28.21 -15.45
C TRP A 120 -4.32 -27.15 -14.46
N LEU A 121 -4.30 -25.88 -14.85
CA LEU A 121 -4.93 -24.79 -14.10
C LEU A 121 -6.43 -24.67 -14.39
N GLY A 122 -6.95 -25.40 -15.37
CA GLY A 122 -8.31 -25.26 -15.92
C GLY A 122 -8.52 -23.99 -16.75
N VAL A 123 -7.42 -23.39 -17.21
CA VAL A 123 -7.40 -22.31 -18.19
C VAL A 123 -7.67 -22.94 -19.56
N GLY A 124 -8.73 -22.49 -20.24
CA GLY A 124 -9.16 -23.01 -21.54
C GLY A 124 -8.20 -22.68 -22.69
N GLU A 125 -8.40 -23.26 -23.88
CA GLU A 125 -7.45 -23.10 -25.01
C GLU A 125 -7.25 -21.64 -25.44
N GLY A 126 -8.30 -20.80 -25.43
CA GLY A 126 -8.18 -19.37 -25.73
C GLY A 126 -7.76 -18.46 -24.56
N GLU A 127 -7.86 -18.94 -23.31
CA GLU A 127 -7.39 -18.21 -22.13
C GLU A 127 -5.88 -18.45 -21.90
N GLY A 128 -5.37 -19.61 -22.34
CA GLY A 128 -3.97 -20.00 -22.21
C GLY A 128 -3.01 -19.02 -22.87
N GLU A 129 -3.35 -18.52 -24.06
CA GLU A 129 -2.53 -17.53 -24.78
C GLU A 129 -2.43 -16.21 -24.02
N ALA A 130 -3.54 -15.73 -23.46
CA ALA A 130 -3.56 -14.50 -22.67
C ALA A 130 -2.75 -14.63 -21.37
N VAL A 131 -2.72 -15.83 -20.77
CA VAL A 131 -1.95 -16.13 -19.56
C VAL A 131 -0.46 -16.34 -19.86
N ALA A 132 -0.13 -16.82 -21.06
CA ALA A 132 1.24 -17.02 -21.53
C ALA A 132 1.96 -15.71 -21.87
N GLN A 133 1.20 -14.65 -22.18
CA GLN A 133 1.73 -13.36 -22.62
C GLN A 133 1.83 -12.34 -21.47
N TYR A 134 2.54 -11.24 -21.70
CA TYR A 134 2.50 -10.07 -20.84
C TYR A 134 1.07 -9.54 -20.70
N GLY A 135 0.68 -9.27 -19.45
CA GLY A 135 -0.66 -8.84 -19.10
C GLY A 135 -0.82 -7.32 -19.05
N SER A 136 -2.00 -6.88 -18.65
CA SER A 136 -2.23 -5.49 -18.26
C SER A 136 -1.46 -5.15 -16.98
N VAL A 137 -0.96 -3.93 -16.85
CA VAL A 137 -0.38 -3.44 -15.59
C VAL A 137 -1.40 -3.48 -14.43
N ALA A 138 -2.69 -3.31 -14.71
CA ALA A 138 -3.72 -3.47 -13.69
C ALA A 138 -3.87 -4.94 -13.23
N GLY A 139 -3.40 -5.89 -14.02
CA GLY A 139 -3.48 -7.33 -13.79
C GLY A 139 -4.69 -8.00 -14.45
N TYR A 140 -4.72 -9.32 -14.31
CA TYR A 140 -5.67 -10.24 -14.93
C TYR A 140 -7.14 -9.85 -14.69
N ALA A 141 -7.86 -9.57 -15.79
CA ALA A 141 -9.20 -8.98 -15.74
C ALA A 141 -10.26 -9.90 -15.09
N PRO A 142 -10.29 -11.23 -15.32
CA PRO A 142 -11.20 -12.12 -14.61
C PRO A 142 -11.04 -12.07 -13.09
N LEU A 143 -9.79 -12.05 -12.59
CA LEU A 143 -9.54 -11.94 -11.15
C LEU A 143 -10.03 -10.60 -10.58
N ARG A 144 -9.81 -9.49 -11.31
CA ARG A 144 -10.33 -8.17 -10.89
C ARG A 144 -11.86 -8.16 -10.81
N ARG A 145 -12.56 -8.77 -11.79
CA ARG A 145 -14.03 -8.89 -11.75
C ARG A 145 -14.52 -9.76 -10.60
N TRP A 146 -13.84 -10.89 -10.35
CA TRP A 146 -14.16 -11.74 -9.20
C TRP A 146 -13.95 -11.00 -7.87
N LEU A 147 -12.83 -10.28 -7.71
CA LEU A 147 -12.54 -9.45 -6.54
C LEU A 147 -13.59 -8.37 -6.31
N ALA A 148 -14.06 -7.71 -7.38
CA ALA A 148 -15.13 -6.72 -7.28
C ALA A 148 -16.39 -7.30 -6.62
N GLY A 149 -16.78 -8.52 -7.01
CA GLY A 149 -17.89 -9.24 -6.40
C GLY A 149 -17.61 -9.66 -4.95
N HIS A 150 -16.43 -10.20 -4.67
CA HIS A 150 -16.01 -10.58 -3.31
C HIS A 150 -16.04 -9.40 -2.34
N LEU A 151 -15.50 -8.26 -2.76
CA LEU A 151 -15.40 -7.03 -1.95
C LEU A 151 -16.75 -6.34 -1.74
N ALA A 152 -17.67 -6.45 -2.71
CA ALA A 152 -19.04 -5.98 -2.55
C ALA A 152 -19.76 -6.70 -1.39
N GLY A 153 -19.42 -7.97 -1.12
CA GLY A 153 -19.93 -8.72 0.04
C GLY A 153 -19.55 -8.12 1.40
N PHE A 154 -18.50 -7.27 1.44
CA PHE A 154 -18.08 -6.52 2.63
C PHE A 154 -18.48 -5.04 2.58
N GLY A 155 -19.32 -4.65 1.61
CA GLY A 155 -19.75 -3.25 1.42
C GLY A 155 -18.72 -2.36 0.74
N ILE A 156 -17.61 -2.91 0.21
CA ILE A 156 -16.57 -2.12 -0.46
C ILE A 156 -16.91 -1.96 -1.96
N ALA A 157 -17.13 -0.73 -2.39
CA ALA A 157 -17.36 -0.41 -3.80
C ALA A 157 -16.05 -0.47 -4.62
N ALA A 158 -15.80 -1.62 -5.25
CA ALA A 158 -14.56 -1.91 -5.97
C ALA A 158 -14.81 -2.23 -7.47
N PRO A 159 -15.21 -1.26 -8.32
CA PRO A 159 -15.34 -1.52 -9.75
C PRO A 159 -13.98 -1.99 -10.31
N PRO A 160 -13.94 -2.95 -11.27
CA PRO A 160 -12.70 -3.60 -11.72
C PRO A 160 -11.60 -2.64 -12.19
N GLU A 161 -11.97 -1.46 -12.69
CA GLU A 161 -11.06 -0.40 -13.16
C GLU A 161 -10.32 0.30 -12.01
N ARG A 162 -10.84 0.19 -10.78
CA ARG A 162 -10.20 0.69 -9.55
C ARG A 162 -9.35 -0.37 -8.84
N ILE A 163 -9.29 -1.59 -9.38
CA ILE A 163 -8.51 -2.69 -8.80
C ILE A 163 -7.18 -2.82 -9.54
N ILE A 164 -6.08 -2.81 -8.80
CA ILE A 164 -4.74 -3.12 -9.31
C ILE A 164 -4.25 -4.38 -8.59
N LEU A 165 -3.93 -5.43 -9.34
CA LEU A 165 -3.30 -6.62 -8.78
C LEU A 165 -1.83 -6.36 -8.48
N THR A 166 -1.32 -6.99 -7.43
CA THR A 166 0.05 -6.78 -6.92
C THR A 166 0.65 -8.11 -6.50
N SER A 167 1.95 -8.11 -6.19
CA SER A 167 2.68 -9.29 -5.72
C SER A 167 2.54 -9.48 -4.19
N GLY A 168 1.32 -9.28 -3.68
CA GLY A 168 0.99 -9.22 -2.25
C GLY A 168 1.00 -7.80 -1.67
N VAL A 169 0.58 -7.69 -0.40
CA VAL A 169 0.43 -6.40 0.32
C VAL A 169 1.72 -5.59 0.35
N GLN A 170 2.88 -6.21 0.59
CA GLN A 170 4.17 -5.49 0.62
C GLN A 170 4.43 -4.72 -0.68
N HIS A 171 4.11 -5.32 -1.83
CA HIS A 171 4.25 -4.66 -3.14
C HIS A 171 3.22 -3.52 -3.27
N ALA A 172 1.96 -3.73 -2.85
CA ALA A 172 0.95 -2.67 -2.84
C ALA A 172 1.36 -1.46 -1.97
N LEU A 173 1.89 -1.69 -0.78
CA LEU A 173 2.36 -0.65 0.13
C LEU A 173 3.58 0.09 -0.45
N ASP A 174 4.53 -0.61 -1.08
CA ASP A 174 5.66 0.02 -1.77
C ASP A 174 5.18 0.97 -2.88
N LEU A 175 4.26 0.51 -3.73
CA LEU A 175 3.68 1.33 -4.80
C LEU A 175 2.94 2.56 -4.25
N LEU A 176 2.17 2.39 -3.16
CA LEU A 176 1.45 3.48 -2.50
C LEU A 176 2.40 4.50 -1.89
N LEU A 177 3.46 4.08 -1.22
CA LEU A 177 4.46 4.98 -0.65
C LEU A 177 5.16 5.79 -1.75
N ARG A 178 5.55 5.16 -2.86
CA ARG A 178 6.12 5.88 -4.03
C ARG A 178 5.15 6.89 -4.63
N ALA A 179 3.86 6.57 -4.67
CA ALA A 179 2.84 7.41 -5.28
C ALA A 179 2.39 8.56 -4.36
N LEU A 180 2.32 8.31 -3.05
CA LEU A 180 1.59 9.15 -2.09
C LEU A 180 2.47 9.76 -0.99
N ALA A 181 3.75 9.39 -0.89
CA ALA A 181 4.67 9.92 0.10
C ALA A 181 6.00 10.37 -0.55
N GLY A 182 6.64 11.37 0.03
CA GLY A 182 7.99 11.79 -0.28
C GLY A 182 8.91 11.59 0.92
N THR A 183 10.22 11.59 0.69
CA THR A 183 11.21 11.50 1.78
C THR A 183 10.96 12.57 2.85
N GLY A 184 10.90 12.15 4.10
CA GLY A 184 10.61 12.98 5.27
C GLY A 184 9.13 13.18 5.58
N ASP A 185 8.21 12.79 4.69
CA ASP A 185 6.77 12.92 4.95
C ASP A 185 6.35 12.05 6.16
N PRO A 186 5.48 12.56 7.05
CA PRO A 186 4.95 11.80 8.17
C PRO A 186 3.93 10.75 7.69
N VAL A 187 4.18 9.49 8.04
CA VAL A 187 3.26 8.36 7.82
C VAL A 187 2.84 7.79 9.15
N LEU A 188 1.55 7.91 9.47
CA LEU A 188 0.98 7.38 10.71
C LEU A 188 0.78 5.87 10.59
N VAL A 189 1.20 5.13 11.62
CA VAL A 189 1.05 3.68 11.71
C VAL A 189 0.74 3.29 13.15
N GLU A 190 0.13 2.13 13.34
CA GLU A 190 0.08 1.49 14.65
C GLU A 190 1.50 1.12 15.14
N ASP A 191 1.73 1.09 16.46
CA ASP A 191 3.04 0.79 17.04
C ASP A 191 2.91 -0.06 18.33
N PRO A 192 3.23 -1.37 18.27
CA PRO A 192 3.86 -2.07 17.15
C PRO A 192 2.90 -2.33 15.98
N THR A 193 3.46 -2.61 14.79
CA THR A 193 2.75 -2.99 13.56
C THR A 193 3.37 -4.24 12.92
N TYR A 194 2.93 -4.62 11.73
CA TYR A 194 3.48 -5.72 10.95
C TYR A 194 5.01 -5.51 10.71
N PRO A 195 5.86 -6.52 11.01
CA PRO A 195 7.32 -6.38 10.88
C PRO A 195 7.86 -5.92 9.50
N GLY A 196 7.09 -6.08 8.42
CA GLY A 196 7.50 -5.63 7.10
C GLY A 196 7.30 -4.13 6.84
N LEU A 197 6.55 -3.43 7.70
CA LEU A 197 6.24 -2.01 7.51
C LEU A 197 7.37 -1.07 7.96
N PRO A 198 7.96 -1.19 9.17
CA PRO A 198 9.08 -0.31 9.57
C PRO A 198 10.25 -0.27 8.58
N PRO A 199 10.80 -1.40 8.07
CA PRO A 199 11.88 -1.34 7.08
C PRO A 199 11.42 -0.77 5.74
N LEU A 200 10.15 -0.96 5.36
CA LEU A 200 9.61 -0.35 4.14
C LEU A 200 9.58 1.18 4.25
N LEU A 201 9.09 1.70 5.38
CA LEU A 201 9.11 3.14 5.64
C LEU A 201 10.54 3.71 5.58
N ALA A 202 11.51 2.99 6.16
CA ALA A 202 12.92 3.36 6.12
C ALA A 202 13.49 3.40 4.70
N VAL A 203 13.17 2.41 3.85
CA VAL A 203 13.61 2.38 2.43
C VAL A 203 13.07 3.56 1.63
N HIS A 204 11.85 4.01 1.93
CA HIS A 204 11.26 5.21 1.30
C HIS A 204 11.74 6.52 1.95
N GLY A 205 12.49 6.44 3.05
CA GLY A 205 12.94 7.60 3.82
C GLY A 205 11.78 8.42 4.39
N VAL A 206 10.61 7.82 4.58
CA VAL A 206 9.45 8.49 5.20
C VAL A 206 9.53 8.39 6.72
N ARG A 207 8.91 9.33 7.42
CA ARG A 207 8.94 9.37 8.88
C ARG A 207 7.74 8.62 9.46
N GLY A 208 7.97 7.43 10.00
CA GLY A 208 6.95 6.69 10.76
C GLY A 208 6.54 7.44 12.03
N ILE A 209 5.24 7.68 12.19
CA ILE A 209 4.62 8.23 13.40
C ILE A 209 3.80 7.12 14.04
N GLY A 210 4.35 6.52 15.09
CA GLY A 210 3.72 5.38 15.78
C GLY A 210 2.62 5.81 16.72
N VAL A 211 1.44 5.20 16.59
CA VAL A 211 0.34 5.27 17.55
C VAL A 211 0.38 4.02 18.42
N PRO A 212 0.56 4.15 19.75
CA PRO A 212 0.66 3.00 20.63
C PRO A 212 -0.52 2.03 20.48
N VAL A 213 -0.19 0.75 20.32
CA VAL A 213 -1.13 -0.37 20.44
C VAL A 213 -0.74 -1.21 21.64
N GLY A 214 -1.71 -1.45 22.52
CA GLY A 214 -1.57 -2.31 23.69
C GLY A 214 -2.51 -3.51 23.65
N PRO A 215 -2.65 -4.22 24.79
CA PRO A 215 -3.60 -5.32 24.94
C PRO A 215 -5.06 -4.93 24.69
N GLU A 216 -5.42 -3.67 24.96
CA GLU A 216 -6.77 -3.13 24.80
C GLU A 216 -7.01 -2.50 23.41
N GLY A 217 -6.00 -2.50 22.54
CA GLY A 217 -6.09 -1.92 21.19
C GLY A 217 -5.34 -0.60 21.04
N VAL A 218 -5.79 0.20 20.06
CA VAL A 218 -5.16 1.45 19.66
C VAL A 218 -5.47 2.58 20.65
N ASP A 219 -4.45 3.36 21.01
CA ASP A 219 -4.62 4.53 21.85
C ASP A 219 -5.15 5.73 21.03
N LEU A 220 -6.45 6.00 21.18
CA LEU A 220 -7.15 7.06 20.45
C LEU A 220 -6.70 8.48 20.86
N GLU A 221 -6.33 8.69 22.12
CA GLU A 221 -5.83 9.98 22.59
C GLU A 221 -4.45 10.27 21.99
N ALA A 222 -3.58 9.27 21.98
CA ALA A 222 -2.27 9.36 21.33
C ALA A 222 -2.39 9.50 19.81
N LEU A 223 -3.39 8.86 19.19
CA LEU A 223 -3.70 9.04 17.77
C LEU A 223 -4.08 10.50 17.48
N GLU A 224 -5.04 11.05 18.22
CA GLU A 224 -5.47 12.43 18.05
C GLU A 224 -4.31 13.42 18.26
N ALA A 225 -3.52 13.23 19.32
CA ALA A 225 -2.34 14.05 19.58
C ALA A 225 -1.32 13.96 18.44
N SER A 226 -1.12 12.77 17.87
CA SER A 226 -0.20 12.54 16.75
C SER A 226 -0.70 13.21 15.47
N VAL A 227 -2.00 13.09 15.17
CA VAL A 227 -2.62 13.74 14.01
C VAL A 227 -2.49 15.26 14.10
N ARG A 228 -2.81 15.85 15.26
CA ARG A 228 -2.70 17.30 15.50
C ARG A 228 -1.25 17.80 15.44
N ARG A 229 -0.30 17.02 15.96
CA ARG A 229 1.11 17.43 16.05
C ARG A 229 1.86 17.28 14.73
N PHE A 230 1.64 16.18 14.02
CA PHE A 230 2.47 15.79 12.89
C PHE A 230 1.80 15.99 11.54
N HIS A 231 0.49 16.18 11.47
CA HIS A 231 -0.28 16.32 10.22
C HIS A 231 0.12 15.24 9.20
N PRO A 232 -0.10 13.95 9.52
CA PRO A 232 0.35 12.84 8.68
C PRO A 232 -0.21 12.95 7.27
N ARG A 233 0.63 12.67 6.28
CA ARG A 233 0.21 12.66 4.87
C ARG A 233 -0.58 11.39 4.53
N LEU A 234 -0.20 10.30 5.18
CA LEU A 234 -0.72 8.95 4.97
C LEU A 234 -0.85 8.26 6.32
N ALA A 235 -1.90 7.47 6.52
CA ALA A 235 -2.04 6.51 7.60
C ALA A 235 -2.14 5.11 6.99
N ILE A 236 -1.39 4.14 7.53
CA ILE A 236 -1.47 2.73 7.15
C ILE A 236 -1.92 1.97 8.40
N LEU A 237 -3.11 1.38 8.32
CA LEU A 237 -3.84 0.84 9.48
C LEU A 237 -4.33 -0.60 9.21
N THR A 238 -4.37 -1.41 10.25
CA THR A 238 -4.88 -2.79 10.19
C THR A 238 -6.03 -2.98 11.21
N PRO A 239 -7.24 -2.44 10.94
CA PRO A 239 -8.35 -2.39 11.89
C PRO A 239 -9.01 -3.75 12.16
N THR A 240 -8.83 -4.71 11.26
CA THR A 240 -9.36 -6.08 11.39
C THR A 240 -8.18 -7.03 11.54
N LEU A 241 -8.10 -7.72 12.69
CA LEU A 241 -7.04 -8.69 13.00
C LEU A 241 -5.64 -8.07 12.94
N HIS A 242 -5.47 -6.94 13.64
CA HIS A 242 -4.23 -6.16 13.71
C HIS A 242 -3.02 -7.07 13.95
N ASN A 243 -1.97 -6.97 13.14
CA ASN A 243 -0.74 -7.71 13.37
C ASN A 243 0.26 -6.78 14.06
N PRO A 244 0.62 -7.00 15.33
CA PRO A 244 0.70 -8.31 15.98
C PRO A 244 -0.44 -8.75 16.93
N SER A 245 -1.33 -7.86 17.37
CA SER A 245 -2.21 -8.12 18.53
C SER A 245 -3.38 -9.09 18.27
N GLY A 246 -3.73 -9.30 17.01
CA GLY A 246 -4.90 -10.05 16.56
C GLY A 246 -6.23 -9.38 16.92
N LEU A 247 -6.20 -8.11 17.33
CA LEU A 247 -7.37 -7.36 17.74
C LEU A 247 -8.18 -6.84 16.55
N VAL A 248 -9.48 -6.63 16.76
CA VAL A 248 -10.41 -6.00 15.83
C VAL A 248 -10.95 -4.74 16.47
N TRP A 249 -10.84 -3.61 15.77
CA TRP A 249 -11.46 -2.35 16.17
C TRP A 249 -12.97 -2.47 16.08
N ASP A 250 -13.65 -2.00 17.12
CA ASP A 250 -15.10 -1.86 17.15
C ASP A 250 -15.59 -0.73 16.22
N GLU A 251 -16.91 -0.63 16.10
CA GLU A 251 -17.59 0.36 15.26
C GLU A 251 -17.24 1.81 15.64
N THR A 252 -17.17 2.07 16.95
CA THR A 252 -16.88 3.39 17.52
C THR A 252 -15.45 3.82 17.18
N THR A 253 -14.47 2.95 17.41
CA THR A 253 -13.05 3.18 17.11
C THR A 253 -12.87 3.47 15.63
N ARG A 254 -13.48 2.68 14.75
CA ARG A 254 -13.42 2.90 13.28
C ARG A 254 -13.94 4.27 12.88
N THR A 255 -15.05 4.70 13.46
CA THR A 255 -15.67 6.00 13.19
C THR A 255 -14.77 7.14 13.67
N VAL A 256 -14.32 7.09 14.93
CA VAL A 256 -13.45 8.12 15.53
C VAL A 256 -12.15 8.27 14.75
N VAL A 257 -11.50 7.16 14.38
CA VAL A 257 -10.24 7.20 13.63
C VAL A 257 -10.43 7.80 12.24
N LEU A 258 -11.51 7.41 11.52
CA LEU A 258 -11.79 7.98 10.20
C LEU A 258 -12.06 9.48 10.28
N ASP A 259 -12.90 9.93 11.22
CA ASP A 259 -13.24 11.35 11.37
C ASP A 259 -11.99 12.19 11.69
N LEU A 260 -11.10 11.70 12.58
CA LEU A 260 -9.84 12.36 12.92
C LEU A 260 -8.90 12.49 11.72
N LEU A 261 -8.74 11.41 10.94
CA LEU A 261 -7.84 11.40 9.79
C LEU A 261 -8.39 12.21 8.62
N GLU A 262 -9.71 12.15 8.38
CA GLU A 262 -10.39 12.99 7.40
C GLU A 262 -10.24 14.47 7.74
N GLY A 263 -10.50 14.86 9.00
CA GLY A 263 -10.40 16.24 9.45
C GLY A 263 -8.99 16.84 9.26
N ALA A 264 -7.97 15.98 9.25
CA ALA A 264 -6.58 16.36 8.98
C ALA A 264 -6.19 16.30 7.49
N GLY A 265 -7.08 15.86 6.60
CA GLY A 265 -6.77 15.61 5.18
C GLY A 265 -5.77 14.48 4.96
N CYS A 266 -5.64 13.57 5.92
CA CYS A 266 -4.75 12.41 5.85
C CYS A 266 -5.36 11.34 4.92
N ARG A 267 -4.55 10.78 4.02
CA ARG A 267 -4.99 9.62 3.21
C ARG A 267 -4.92 8.37 4.06
N VAL A 268 -5.92 7.51 3.98
CA VAL A 268 -5.98 6.27 4.76
C VAL A 268 -5.77 5.06 3.84
N VAL A 269 -4.87 4.17 4.26
CA VAL A 269 -4.67 2.84 3.69
C VAL A 269 -5.07 1.81 4.74
N GLU A 270 -6.05 0.99 4.42
CA GLU A 270 -6.50 -0.14 5.22
C GLU A 270 -5.84 -1.42 4.69
N GLU A 271 -5.06 -2.12 5.53
CA GLU A 271 -4.67 -3.50 5.27
C GLU A 271 -5.84 -4.44 5.56
N PHE A 272 -6.37 -5.04 4.51
CA PHE A 272 -7.52 -5.93 4.57
C PHE A 272 -7.13 -7.36 4.95
N PHE A 273 -7.72 -7.81 6.05
CA PHE A 273 -7.86 -9.22 6.38
C PHE A 273 -9.30 -9.65 6.13
N ASP A 274 -9.48 -10.83 5.55
CA ASP A 274 -10.80 -11.37 5.28
C ASP A 274 -11.57 -11.57 6.61
N PRO A 275 -12.72 -10.91 6.79
CA PRO A 275 -13.62 -11.07 7.93
C PRO A 275 -13.90 -12.52 8.35
N ALA A 276 -13.88 -13.46 7.40
CA ALA A 276 -14.07 -14.88 7.70
C ALA A 276 -12.97 -15.48 8.60
N LEU A 277 -11.84 -14.79 8.81
CA LEU A 277 -10.80 -15.20 9.75
C LEU A 277 -11.07 -14.77 11.20
N VAL A 278 -12.10 -13.96 11.44
CA VAL A 278 -12.55 -13.62 12.78
C VAL A 278 -13.25 -14.84 13.39
N VAL A 279 -12.84 -15.17 14.61
CA VAL A 279 -13.21 -16.38 15.32
C VAL A 279 -14.22 -16.07 16.44
N GLU A 280 -14.08 -14.92 17.08
CA GLU A 280 -14.88 -14.47 18.23
C GLU A 280 -15.18 -12.97 18.12
N GLY A 281 -16.32 -12.53 18.66
CA GLY A 281 -16.74 -11.13 18.64
C GLY A 281 -17.43 -10.68 17.35
N GLU A 282 -17.72 -9.39 17.29
CA GLU A 282 -18.34 -8.76 16.12
C GLU A 282 -17.32 -8.57 15.00
N VAL A 283 -17.82 -8.49 13.77
CA VAL A 283 -17.02 -8.20 12.58
C VAL A 283 -17.52 -6.92 11.93
N PRO A 284 -17.04 -5.74 12.38
CA PRO A 284 -17.47 -4.49 11.79
C PRO A 284 -17.03 -4.38 10.32
N ALA A 285 -17.78 -3.61 9.54
CA ALA A 285 -17.45 -3.37 8.16
C ALA A 285 -16.06 -2.70 8.03
N PRO A 286 -15.26 -3.06 6.99
CA PRO A 286 -14.01 -2.41 6.66
C PRO A 286 -14.15 -0.88 6.57
N LEU A 287 -13.07 -0.15 6.83
CA LEU A 287 -13.07 1.32 6.77
C LEU A 287 -13.49 1.80 5.37
N ALA A 288 -13.04 1.13 4.32
CA ALA A 288 -13.41 1.49 2.95
C ALA A 288 -14.87 1.20 2.55
N ALA A 289 -15.61 0.42 3.35
CA ALA A 289 -17.05 0.31 3.18
C ALA A 289 -17.78 1.57 3.67
N ARG A 290 -17.15 2.35 4.55
CA ARG A 290 -17.69 3.59 5.12
C ARG A 290 -17.29 4.81 4.31
N ASP A 291 -16.04 4.83 3.86
CA ASP A 291 -15.47 5.94 3.12
C ASP A 291 -14.72 5.45 1.88
N SER A 292 -15.27 5.79 0.71
CA SER A 292 -14.69 5.48 -0.59
C SER A 292 -13.32 6.13 -0.87
N ARG A 293 -12.86 7.05 -0.02
CA ARG A 293 -11.52 7.65 -0.09
C ARG A 293 -10.43 6.76 0.51
N VAL A 294 -10.81 5.79 1.34
CA VAL A 294 -9.87 4.81 1.91
C VAL A 294 -9.36 3.90 0.81
N VAL A 295 -8.04 3.75 0.75
CA VAL A 295 -7.40 2.75 -0.11
C VAL A 295 -7.35 1.44 0.66
N VAL A 296 -7.77 0.35 0.05
CA VAL A 296 -7.67 -0.99 0.65
C VAL A 296 -6.59 -1.77 -0.06
N VAL A 297 -5.76 -2.47 0.71
CA VAL A 297 -4.78 -3.43 0.19
C VAL A 297 -5.04 -4.80 0.79
N GLY A 298 -5.00 -5.85 -0.01
CA GLY A 298 -5.22 -7.22 0.48
C GLY A 298 -4.37 -8.24 -0.24
N SER A 299 -4.34 -9.47 0.27
CA SER A 299 -3.62 -10.56 -0.38
C SER A 299 -4.26 -11.93 -0.20
N PHE A 300 -4.14 -12.74 -1.25
CA PHE A 300 -4.45 -14.16 -1.20
C PHE A 300 -3.37 -14.99 -0.49
N SER A 301 -2.19 -14.42 -0.22
CA SER A 301 -1.04 -15.15 0.35
C SER A 301 -1.29 -15.69 1.76
N LYS A 302 -2.20 -15.06 2.52
CA LYS A 302 -2.56 -15.48 3.88
C LYS A 302 -3.91 -16.19 3.95
N ALA A 303 -4.75 -16.02 2.92
CA ALA A 303 -6.06 -16.64 2.83
C ALA A 303 -6.03 -17.99 2.08
N LEU A 304 -5.16 -18.15 1.08
CA LEU A 304 -4.91 -19.38 0.35
C LEU A 304 -3.59 -20.02 0.79
N PHE A 305 -2.46 -19.54 0.26
CA PHE A 305 -1.12 -20.01 0.66
C PHE A 305 -0.02 -19.02 0.27
N PRO A 306 1.10 -18.95 1.02
CA PRO A 306 2.13 -17.91 0.83
C PRO A 306 2.81 -17.92 -0.53
N GLY A 307 2.96 -19.10 -1.15
CA GLY A 307 3.62 -19.27 -2.44
C GLY A 307 2.86 -18.68 -3.63
N LEU A 308 1.57 -18.33 -3.47
CA LEU A 308 0.76 -17.76 -4.56
C LEU A 308 1.22 -16.36 -4.95
N ARG A 309 1.65 -15.55 -3.98
CA ARG A 309 2.19 -14.18 -4.19
C ARG A 309 1.28 -13.26 -5.01
N VAL A 310 -0.04 -13.42 -4.90
CA VAL A 310 -1.04 -12.50 -5.49
C VAL A 310 -1.67 -11.65 -4.39
N GLY A 311 -1.74 -10.35 -4.63
CA GLY A 311 -2.49 -9.39 -3.84
C GLY A 311 -3.16 -8.37 -4.73
N TRP A 312 -3.76 -7.37 -4.10
CA TRP A 312 -4.56 -6.38 -4.79
C TRP A 312 -4.60 -5.09 -3.98
N MET A 313 -4.95 -4.01 -4.66
CA MET A 313 -5.37 -2.76 -4.04
C MET A 313 -6.62 -2.24 -4.73
N VAL A 314 -7.44 -1.52 -3.96
CA VAL A 314 -8.61 -0.77 -4.43
C VAL A 314 -8.54 0.63 -3.86
N GLY A 315 -8.89 1.65 -4.63
CA GLY A 315 -8.97 3.00 -4.08
C GLY A 315 -9.57 4.03 -5.03
N PRO A 316 -9.52 5.31 -4.64
CA PRO A 316 -9.98 6.43 -5.45
C PRO A 316 -9.32 6.51 -6.83
N PRO A 317 -10.02 7.00 -7.88
CA PRO A 317 -9.48 7.06 -9.23
C PRO A 317 -8.14 7.80 -9.37
N ASP A 318 -7.92 8.88 -8.61
CA ASP A 318 -6.66 9.63 -8.64
C ASP A 318 -5.49 8.82 -8.06
N ILE A 319 -5.74 8.08 -6.98
CA ILE A 319 -4.74 7.21 -6.35
C ILE A 319 -4.45 6.00 -7.26
N VAL A 320 -5.48 5.37 -7.81
CA VAL A 320 -5.33 4.27 -8.77
C VAL A 320 -4.48 4.70 -9.96
N ALA A 321 -4.78 5.86 -10.56
CA ALA A 321 -3.98 6.38 -11.67
C ALA A 321 -2.51 6.65 -11.29
N ALA A 322 -2.27 7.21 -10.10
CA ALA A 322 -0.92 7.45 -9.60
C ALA A 322 -0.15 6.14 -9.37
N VAL A 323 -0.77 5.14 -8.74
CA VAL A 323 -0.14 3.84 -8.50
C VAL A 323 0.07 3.07 -9.80
N THR A 324 -0.88 3.08 -10.75
CA THR A 324 -0.65 2.46 -12.07
C THR A 324 0.56 3.07 -12.78
N ALA A 325 0.76 4.39 -12.68
CA ALA A 325 1.92 5.06 -13.27
C ALA A 325 3.24 4.63 -12.61
N VAL A 326 3.26 4.45 -11.27
CA VAL A 326 4.42 3.91 -10.55
C VAL A 326 4.66 2.46 -10.94
N LYS A 327 3.61 1.61 -10.91
CA LYS A 327 3.72 0.18 -11.22
C LYS A 327 4.30 -0.03 -12.61
N ARG A 328 3.83 0.70 -13.62
CA ARG A 328 4.40 0.72 -14.99
C ARG A 328 5.92 0.92 -15.02
N ALA A 329 6.48 1.69 -14.09
CA ALA A 329 7.90 1.98 -14.05
C ALA A 329 8.73 0.91 -13.31
N THR A 330 8.10 0.07 -12.50
CA THR A 330 8.79 -0.89 -11.60
C THR A 330 8.41 -2.34 -11.82
N ASP A 331 7.30 -2.60 -12.51
CA ASP A 331 6.73 -3.91 -12.79
C ASP A 331 6.07 -3.89 -14.18
N LEU A 332 6.43 -4.84 -15.03
CA LEU A 332 5.95 -4.93 -16.40
C LEU A 332 4.44 -5.21 -16.47
N SER A 333 3.96 -6.18 -15.69
CA SER A 333 2.53 -6.55 -15.69
C SER A 333 2.11 -7.46 -14.52
N GLY A 334 2.97 -7.69 -13.53
CA GLY A 334 2.79 -8.81 -12.61
C GLY A 334 2.91 -10.16 -13.31
N SER A 335 2.27 -11.20 -12.76
CA SER A 335 2.27 -12.55 -13.32
C SER A 335 0.85 -12.99 -13.66
N PRO A 336 0.42 -12.87 -14.94
CA PRO A 336 -0.89 -13.33 -15.38
C PRO A 336 -1.15 -14.80 -15.03
N PHE A 337 -0.10 -15.63 -15.02
CA PHE A 337 -0.17 -17.03 -14.61
C PHE A 337 -0.59 -17.22 -13.15
N LEU A 338 0.05 -16.52 -12.21
CA LEU A 338 -0.30 -16.61 -10.79
C LEU A 338 -1.67 -15.96 -10.51
N GLU A 339 -1.99 -14.87 -11.21
CA GLU A 339 -3.28 -14.18 -11.10
C GLU A 339 -4.44 -15.03 -11.66
N ALA A 340 -4.25 -15.72 -12.79
CA ALA A 340 -5.21 -16.69 -13.31
C ALA A 340 -5.36 -17.89 -12.38
N THR A 341 -4.25 -18.41 -11.83
CA THR A 341 -4.29 -19.47 -10.82
C THR A 341 -5.14 -19.04 -9.61
N ALA A 342 -4.93 -17.83 -9.09
CA ALA A 342 -5.72 -17.29 -7.99
C ALA A 342 -7.21 -17.18 -8.35
N TYR A 343 -7.54 -16.70 -9.55
CA TYR A 343 -8.92 -16.67 -10.05
C TYR A 343 -9.58 -18.05 -10.06
N HIS A 344 -8.93 -19.05 -10.67
CA HIS A 344 -9.48 -20.41 -10.77
C HIS A 344 -9.62 -21.10 -9.41
N LEU A 345 -8.71 -20.84 -8.46
CA LEU A 345 -8.86 -21.32 -7.07
C LEU A 345 -10.10 -20.69 -6.40
N CYS A 346 -10.29 -19.39 -6.59
CA CYS A 346 -11.42 -18.65 -6.04
C CYS A 346 -12.76 -19.05 -6.66
N GLU A 347 -12.85 -19.19 -7.98
CA GLU A 347 -14.04 -19.63 -8.71
C GLU A 347 -14.50 -21.04 -8.26
N ARG A 348 -13.55 -21.93 -7.96
CA ARG A 348 -13.82 -23.27 -7.43
C ARG A 348 -14.16 -23.33 -5.94
N GLY A 349 -14.31 -22.17 -5.28
CA GLY A 349 -14.64 -22.09 -3.86
C GLY A 349 -13.49 -22.42 -2.90
N MET A 350 -12.27 -22.62 -3.39
CA MET A 350 -11.14 -23.03 -2.52
C MET A 350 -10.78 -21.95 -1.50
N LEU A 351 -11.03 -20.67 -1.79
CA LEU A 351 -10.81 -19.60 -0.83
C LEU A 351 -11.67 -19.78 0.43
N ALA A 352 -12.99 -19.97 0.27
CA ALA A 352 -13.91 -20.15 1.38
C ALA A 352 -13.54 -21.38 2.22
N ASP A 353 -13.22 -22.50 1.56
CA ASP A 353 -12.75 -23.72 2.21
C ASP A 353 -11.47 -23.52 3.02
N GLN A 354 -10.49 -22.79 2.47
CA GLN A 354 -9.24 -22.52 3.17
C GLN A 354 -9.46 -21.57 4.35
N LEU A 355 -10.27 -20.51 4.19
CA LEU A 355 -10.62 -19.58 5.27
C LEU A 355 -11.27 -20.32 6.44
N GLU A 356 -12.20 -21.24 6.18
CA GLU A 356 -12.83 -22.03 7.25
C GLU A 356 -11.84 -22.99 7.95
N ARG A 357 -10.90 -23.59 7.21
CA ARG A 357 -9.82 -24.40 7.81
C ARG A 357 -8.90 -23.54 8.68
N LEU A 358 -8.51 -22.37 8.18
CA LEU A 358 -7.67 -21.42 8.91
C LEU A 358 -8.37 -20.92 10.17
N ARG A 359 -9.65 -20.54 10.08
CA ARG A 359 -10.46 -20.10 11.21
C ARG A 359 -10.56 -21.15 12.32
N ARG A 360 -10.83 -22.41 11.97
CA ARG A 360 -10.84 -23.53 12.95
C ARG A 360 -9.47 -23.77 13.58
N ALA A 361 -8.41 -23.76 12.78
CA ALA A 361 -7.04 -23.92 13.27
C ALA A 361 -6.62 -22.76 14.18
N ALA A 362 -6.95 -21.52 13.82
CA ALA A 362 -6.72 -20.31 14.60
C ALA A 362 -7.37 -20.43 15.98
N ARG A 363 -8.67 -20.78 16.04
CA ARG A 363 -9.41 -21.01 17.28
C ARG A 363 -8.72 -22.03 18.20
N ALA A 364 -8.45 -23.22 17.66
CA ALA A 364 -7.89 -24.31 18.45
C ALA A 364 -6.49 -23.98 18.98
N ARG A 365 -5.66 -23.35 18.15
CA ARG A 365 -4.29 -22.98 18.53
C ARG A 365 -4.26 -21.80 19.49
N TRP A 366 -5.14 -20.82 19.32
CA TRP A 366 -5.30 -19.74 20.27
C TRP A 366 -5.65 -20.28 21.65
N TRP A 367 -6.60 -21.23 21.75
CA TRP A 367 -6.93 -21.85 23.03
C TRP A 367 -5.71 -22.46 23.75
N THR A 368 -4.87 -23.19 23.00
CA THR A 368 -3.62 -23.76 23.55
C THR A 368 -2.68 -22.66 24.07
N VAL A 369 -2.46 -21.60 23.29
CA VAL A 369 -1.59 -20.48 23.68
C VAL A 369 -2.15 -19.76 24.89
N ARG A 370 -3.43 -19.37 24.84
CA ARG A 370 -4.15 -18.66 25.91
C ARG A 370 -4.09 -19.42 27.23
N GLN A 371 -4.40 -20.72 27.21
CA GLN A 371 -4.33 -21.55 28.41
C GLN A 371 -2.92 -21.57 29.01
N ALA A 372 -1.88 -21.63 28.17
CA ALA A 372 -0.50 -21.58 28.66
C ALA A 372 -0.12 -20.21 29.22
N LEU A 373 -0.52 -19.12 28.57
CA LEU A 373 -0.23 -17.75 29.01
C LEU A 373 -0.83 -17.41 30.39
N THR A 374 -1.85 -18.13 30.87
CA THR A 374 -2.32 -18.00 32.27
C THR A 374 -1.24 -18.26 33.32
N ARG A 375 -0.15 -18.94 32.95
CA ARG A 375 1.03 -19.22 33.80
C ARG A 375 2.18 -18.24 33.55
N ALA A 376 1.97 -17.18 32.76
CA ALA A 376 2.98 -16.17 32.54
C ALA A 376 3.34 -15.46 33.86
N PRO A 377 4.60 -14.99 34.02
CA PRO A 377 5.01 -14.24 35.20
C PRO A 377 4.15 -13.00 35.44
N ALA A 378 4.08 -12.57 36.70
CA ALA A 378 3.33 -11.37 37.08
C ALA A 378 3.78 -10.14 36.28
N GLY A 379 2.80 -9.37 35.80
CA GLY A 379 3.03 -8.15 35.01
C GLY A 379 3.12 -8.37 33.50
N VAL A 380 3.32 -9.61 33.03
CA VAL A 380 3.15 -9.95 31.61
C VAL A 380 1.65 -9.93 31.28
N ARG A 381 1.27 -9.12 30.29
CA ARG A 381 -0.10 -9.06 29.76
C ARG A 381 -0.09 -9.50 28.30
N TRP A 382 -1.24 -9.85 27.76
CA TRP A 382 -1.37 -10.17 26.34
C TRP A 382 -2.67 -9.62 25.77
N SER A 383 -2.67 -9.34 24.47
CA SER A 383 -3.92 -9.10 23.75
C SER A 383 -4.72 -10.39 23.62
N GLU A 384 -6.04 -10.31 23.72
CA GLU A 384 -6.98 -11.41 23.48
C GLU A 384 -7.45 -11.36 22.01
N PRO A 385 -6.83 -12.11 21.09
CA PRO A 385 -7.13 -12.01 19.66
C PRO A 385 -8.54 -12.49 19.36
N GLN A 386 -9.28 -11.72 18.56
CA GLN A 386 -10.57 -12.15 18.01
C GLN A 386 -10.41 -13.13 16.85
N GLY A 387 -9.19 -13.35 16.35
CA GLY A 387 -8.91 -14.30 15.29
C GLY A 387 -7.44 -14.27 14.85
N GLY A 388 -7.18 -14.71 13.63
CA GLY A 388 -5.81 -14.74 13.10
C GLY A 388 -4.88 -15.68 13.87
N PHE A 389 -3.57 -15.43 13.80
CA PHE A 389 -2.55 -16.36 14.28
C PHE A 389 -1.45 -15.71 15.13
N SER A 390 -1.75 -14.61 15.81
CA SER A 390 -0.80 -13.95 16.70
C SER A 390 -1.47 -13.28 17.88
N THR A 391 -0.74 -13.26 19.01
CA THR A 391 -1.03 -12.43 20.17
C THR A 391 0.19 -11.55 20.46
N LEU A 392 -0.05 -10.38 21.05
CA LEU A 392 0.98 -9.45 21.47
C LEU A 392 1.14 -9.54 22.99
N LEU A 393 2.31 -9.94 23.46
CA LEU A 393 2.67 -9.84 24.87
C LEU A 393 3.16 -8.43 25.16
N SER A 394 2.69 -7.83 26.24
CA SER A 394 3.25 -6.63 26.87
C SER A 394 4.03 -7.05 28.11
N LEU A 395 5.28 -6.63 28.19
CA LEU A 395 6.21 -7.00 29.25
C LEU A 395 6.12 -6.02 30.44
N PRO A 396 6.51 -6.45 31.65
CA PRO A 396 6.67 -5.54 32.79
C PRO A 396 7.61 -4.38 32.48
N ALA A 397 7.41 -3.25 33.17
CA ALA A 397 8.28 -2.10 33.03
C ALA A 397 9.75 -2.46 33.30
N GLY A 398 10.64 -1.94 32.44
CA GLY A 398 12.06 -2.24 32.48
C GLY A 398 12.44 -3.50 31.72
N TRP A 399 11.51 -4.40 31.37
CA TRP A 399 11.88 -5.60 30.63
C TRP A 399 12.15 -5.32 29.13
N SER A 400 13.11 -6.06 28.56
CA SER A 400 13.52 -6.01 27.16
C SER A 400 12.97 -7.21 26.38
N ALA A 401 12.19 -6.92 25.34
CA ALA A 401 11.68 -7.90 24.41
C ALA A 401 12.80 -8.55 23.59
N GLN A 402 13.86 -7.81 23.26
CA GLN A 402 15.07 -8.36 22.65
C GLN A 402 15.72 -9.42 23.56
N ALA A 403 15.85 -9.16 24.86
CA ALA A 403 16.37 -10.14 25.82
C ALA A 403 15.48 -11.38 25.91
N VAL A 404 14.15 -11.21 25.97
CA VAL A 404 13.19 -12.32 25.95
C VAL A 404 13.34 -13.15 24.67
N ALA A 405 13.44 -12.50 23.50
CA ALA A 405 13.62 -13.19 22.23
C ALA A 405 14.94 -13.98 22.17
N GLY A 406 16.03 -13.41 22.70
CA GLY A 406 17.32 -14.09 22.82
C GLY A 406 17.25 -15.34 23.72
N ARG A 407 16.63 -15.21 24.90
CA ARG A 407 16.40 -16.35 25.81
C ARG A 407 15.51 -17.44 25.18
N ALA A 408 14.44 -17.04 24.49
CA ALA A 408 13.56 -17.98 23.80
C ALA A 408 14.31 -18.73 22.69
N ALA A 409 15.17 -18.04 21.94
CA ALA A 409 15.98 -18.65 20.88
C ALA A 409 16.96 -19.70 21.42
N GLN A 410 17.57 -19.47 22.60
CA GLN A 410 18.41 -20.47 23.29
C GLN A 410 17.63 -21.75 23.65
N GLN A 411 16.30 -21.65 23.81
CA GLN A 411 15.41 -22.80 24.03
C GLN A 411 14.82 -23.35 22.71
N GLY A 412 15.28 -22.87 21.55
CA GLY A 412 14.79 -23.28 20.24
C GLY A 412 13.44 -22.69 19.86
N VAL A 413 13.02 -21.59 20.47
CA VAL A 413 11.76 -20.88 20.18
C VAL A 413 12.06 -19.51 19.58
N TRP A 414 11.47 -19.25 18.41
CA TRP A 414 11.62 -17.97 17.72
C TRP A 414 10.35 -17.13 17.91
N VAL A 415 10.52 -15.94 18.49
CA VAL A 415 9.49 -14.91 18.63
C VAL A 415 10.00 -13.61 18.03
N VAL A 416 9.09 -12.66 17.75
CA VAL A 416 9.50 -11.35 17.20
C VAL A 416 9.43 -10.30 18.29
N PRO A 417 10.55 -9.66 18.66
CA PRO A 417 10.56 -8.59 19.65
C PRO A 417 10.04 -7.27 19.06
N GLY A 418 9.55 -6.40 19.92
CA GLY A 418 8.98 -5.08 19.60
C GLY A 418 9.80 -4.23 18.65
N PRO A 419 11.15 -4.15 18.79
CA PRO A 419 11.95 -3.26 17.95
C PRO A 419 11.95 -3.65 16.46
N ALA A 420 11.62 -4.91 16.14
CA ALA A 420 11.45 -5.36 14.75
C ALA A 420 10.06 -4.98 14.16
N MET A 421 9.15 -4.47 14.99
CA MET A 421 7.76 -4.14 14.68
C MET A 421 7.42 -2.69 14.99
N SER A 422 8.36 -1.92 15.52
CA SER A 422 8.12 -0.58 16.06
C SER A 422 8.82 0.48 15.23
N VAL A 423 8.12 1.60 15.01
CA VAL A 423 8.71 2.79 14.40
C VAL A 423 9.25 3.77 15.46
N SER A 424 8.81 3.65 16.71
CA SER A 424 9.33 4.40 17.87
C SER A 424 10.44 3.69 18.64
N GLY A 425 10.73 2.42 18.30
CA GLY A 425 11.78 1.62 18.95
C GLY A 425 11.34 0.93 20.24
N ARG A 426 10.03 0.68 20.41
CA ARG A 426 9.47 -0.04 21.56
C ARG A 426 10.12 -1.40 21.76
N ASP A 427 10.61 -1.64 22.98
CA ASP A 427 11.20 -2.91 23.40
C ASP A 427 10.43 -3.59 24.54
N ASP A 428 9.19 -3.17 24.78
CA ASP A 428 8.34 -3.64 25.86
C ASP A 428 7.30 -4.68 25.40
N VAL A 429 7.39 -5.16 24.15
CA VAL A 429 6.37 -6.05 23.56
C VAL A 429 6.98 -7.19 22.75
N VAL A 430 6.34 -8.36 22.76
CA VAL A 430 6.77 -9.54 21.99
C VAL A 430 5.58 -10.12 21.22
N ARG A 431 5.75 -10.35 19.92
CA ARG A 431 4.75 -11.07 19.12
C ARG A 431 4.98 -12.57 19.21
N VAL A 432 3.94 -13.27 19.62
CA VAL A 432 3.87 -14.74 19.62
C VAL A 432 2.94 -15.18 18.49
N ALA A 433 3.51 -15.79 17.45
CA ALA A 433 2.75 -16.32 16.33
C ALA A 433 2.51 -17.83 16.47
N TYR A 434 1.27 -18.27 16.25
CA TYR A 434 0.85 -19.67 16.32
C TYR A 434 0.35 -20.20 14.95
N ALA A 435 0.80 -19.58 13.87
CA ALA A 435 0.48 -19.97 12.49
C ALA A 435 1.24 -21.22 11.99
N ALA A 436 2.52 -21.35 12.37
CA ALA A 436 3.43 -22.35 11.77
C ALA A 436 3.57 -23.65 12.57
N ALA A 437 3.08 -23.68 13.82
CA ALA A 437 3.11 -24.85 14.68
C ALA A 437 1.72 -25.10 15.26
N GLY A 438 1.28 -26.36 15.27
CA GLY A 438 0.06 -26.81 15.92
C GLY A 438 0.34 -28.02 16.82
N GLY A 439 -0.66 -28.45 17.58
CA GLY A 439 -0.57 -29.62 18.45
C GLY A 439 0.55 -29.51 19.51
N GLU A 440 1.21 -30.62 19.79
CA GLU A 440 2.27 -30.71 20.80
C GLU A 440 3.43 -29.75 20.54
N ARG A 441 3.78 -29.49 19.27
CA ARG A 441 4.87 -28.59 18.92
C ARG A 441 4.57 -27.15 19.33
N LEU A 442 3.30 -26.73 19.22
CA LEU A 442 2.84 -25.43 19.70
C LEU A 442 2.89 -25.37 21.23
N ALA A 443 2.32 -26.37 21.90
CA ALA A 443 2.33 -26.44 23.36
C ALA A 443 3.75 -26.36 23.92
N MET A 444 4.66 -27.21 23.42
CA MET A 444 6.07 -27.21 23.81
C MET A 444 6.76 -25.86 23.52
N GLY A 445 6.44 -25.22 22.40
CA GLY A 445 6.97 -23.89 22.05
C GLY A 445 6.54 -22.83 23.05
N VAL A 446 5.28 -22.81 23.47
CA VAL A 446 4.78 -21.86 24.47
C VAL A 446 5.34 -22.17 25.86
N GLU A 447 5.49 -23.44 26.25
CA GLU A 447 6.14 -23.80 27.52
C GLU A 447 7.58 -23.27 27.60
N ARG A 448 8.35 -23.42 26.52
CA ARG A 448 9.72 -22.89 26.43
C ARG A 448 9.75 -21.37 26.44
N LEU A 449 8.76 -20.72 25.83
CA LEU A 449 8.60 -19.27 25.92
C LEU A 449 8.32 -18.82 27.37
N LEU A 450 7.45 -19.52 28.10
CA LEU A 450 7.18 -19.22 29.52
C LEU A 450 8.44 -19.33 30.37
N ARG A 451 9.28 -20.35 30.13
CA ARG A 451 10.60 -20.45 30.79
C ARG A 451 11.54 -19.30 30.41
N ALA A 452 11.48 -18.80 29.18
CA ALA A 452 12.28 -17.65 28.76
C ALA A 452 11.84 -16.35 29.44
N LEU A 453 10.55 -16.23 29.74
CA LEU A 453 9.95 -15.12 30.50
C LEU A 453 10.24 -15.20 32.00
N ASP A 454 10.65 -16.36 32.53
CA ASP A 454 10.91 -16.51 33.97
C ASP A 454 12.14 -15.68 34.39
N PRO A 455 11.97 -14.70 35.31
CA PRO A 455 13.08 -13.87 35.78
C PRO A 455 14.16 -14.67 36.52
N ALA A 456 13.85 -15.85 37.05
CA ALA A 456 14.80 -16.71 37.76
C ALA A 456 15.81 -17.41 36.82
N VAL A 457 15.60 -17.37 35.49
CA VAL A 457 16.52 -17.99 34.51
C VAL A 457 17.69 -17.04 34.22
N VAL A 458 18.88 -17.37 34.73
CA VAL A 458 20.05 -16.46 34.90
C VAL A 458 20.88 -16.18 33.63
N ALA A 459 20.40 -16.49 32.41
CA ALA A 459 21.25 -16.43 31.21
C ALA A 459 21.51 -15.00 30.66
N THR A 460 20.58 -14.06 30.81
CA THR A 460 20.68 -12.68 30.31
C THR A 460 19.67 -11.82 31.06
N PRO A 461 19.99 -10.69 31.70
CA PRO A 461 18.99 -9.88 32.40
C PRO A 461 17.80 -9.55 31.50
N LEU A 462 16.59 -9.63 32.04
CA LEU A 462 15.41 -9.13 31.32
C LEU A 462 15.38 -7.60 31.33
N VAL A 463 16.15 -6.94 32.20
CA VAL A 463 16.14 -5.49 32.44
C VAL A 463 17.23 -4.77 31.66
#